data_AF-A0A9E5R4T9-F1
#
_entry.id   AF-A0A9E5R4T9-F1
#
_cell.length_a   1.000
_cell.length_b   1.000
_cell.length_c   1.000
_cell.angle_alpha   90.00
_cell.angle_beta   90.00
_cell.angle_gamma   90.00
#
_symmetry.space_group_name_H-M   'P 1'
#
loop_
_entity.id
_entity.type
_entity.pdbx_description
1 polymer ?
#
loop_
_entity_poly.entity_id
_entity_poly.type
_entity_poly.pdbx_seq_one_letter_code
_entity_poly.pdbx_strand_id
1 'polypeptide(L)'
;MPLSQEDRLAFSLNIVTAADKIKAFDMSQAQTAAEIAKLVKLDAANKNLFDPPNTLITSYQTEMGMLDGLGRTAIVEQNIQDSAARTIQNFFFPNDLNIVVPSLAASHNVWIRIPPFALTYAIGKNYTEGYGTVQKEADLINPILAFITAAGGNTDMENTTGQQCGSTGTCSNPMYTDQTTCTMNGGVWTPGPDAITSDPAIQTLKTDLVSAVNAYKAFLQSMVAIIVTNDPTPANQALNQTAIDNINNVIIPALNTWLAYSDFNTAHGQTTCAGFNSYNSNLLAPTKLHSTQLAALQSAINARSSFVTTRTGQVSGFLGTITQDLNTGELTSSTGLYGKRYGFLLLRLHTLDGSLSKLKALQNGKGAQDSIKANIANTKNTYLSILPTSLLKAPGNGTNSITLVDTSFLSPGDTVFVTADGQEELQRAVKSVSNDTVVLNDSIPAKFRPAEKARLYKDIT
;
A
#
# COMPACT_ATOMS: atom_id res chain seq x y z
N MET A 1 -11.87 26.49 -54.21
CA MET A 1 -12.22 27.92 -54.02
C MET A 1 -10.93 28.54 -53.55
N PRO A 2 -10.39 29.52 -54.28
CA PRO A 2 -9.05 30.03 -54.00
C PRO A 2 -8.98 30.58 -52.58
N LEU A 3 -7.88 30.29 -51.89
CA LEU A 3 -7.65 30.80 -50.53
C LEU A 3 -7.66 32.33 -50.53
N SER A 4 -8.11 32.93 -49.43
CA SER A 4 -7.96 34.37 -49.25
C SER A 4 -6.47 34.73 -49.12
N GLN A 5 -6.10 35.97 -49.43
CA GLN A 5 -4.72 36.43 -49.25
C GLN A 5 -4.27 36.30 -47.79
N GLU A 6 -5.16 36.60 -46.85
CA GLU A 6 -4.88 36.48 -45.41
C GLU A 6 -4.56 35.03 -45.03
N ASP A 7 -5.35 34.06 -45.51
CA ASP A 7 -5.11 32.63 -45.28
C ASP A 7 -3.78 32.18 -45.89
N ARG A 8 -3.47 32.60 -47.14
CA ARG A 8 -2.19 32.27 -47.78
C ARG A 8 -0.99 32.80 -46.99
N LEU A 9 -1.07 34.03 -46.52
CA LEU A 9 -0.02 34.65 -45.70
C LEU A 9 0.17 33.91 -44.37
N ALA A 10 -0.93 33.51 -43.71
CA ALA A 10 -0.91 32.79 -42.44
C ALA A 10 -0.39 31.35 -42.58
N PHE A 11 -0.82 30.62 -43.61
CA PHE A 11 -0.40 29.24 -43.86
C PHE A 11 1.07 29.17 -44.27
N SER A 12 1.48 30.02 -45.22
CA SER A 12 2.87 30.08 -45.68
C SER A 12 3.84 30.43 -44.54
N LEU A 13 3.47 31.37 -43.65
CA LEU A 13 4.27 31.71 -42.47
C LEU A 13 4.40 30.52 -41.51
N ASN A 14 3.30 29.81 -41.25
CA ASN A 14 3.33 28.63 -40.38
C ASN A 14 4.23 27.52 -40.95
N ILE A 15 4.21 27.30 -42.27
CA ILE A 15 5.06 26.30 -42.93
C ILE A 15 6.54 26.62 -42.73
N VAL A 16 6.97 27.85 -43.04
CA VAL A 16 8.40 28.21 -43.02
C VAL A 16 8.96 28.40 -41.61
N THR A 17 8.10 28.66 -40.61
CA THR A 17 8.52 28.81 -39.20
C THR A 17 8.47 27.50 -38.40
N ALA A 18 7.85 26.44 -38.93
CA ALA A 18 7.68 25.17 -38.22
C ALA A 18 9.01 24.55 -37.75
N ALA A 19 10.06 24.60 -38.58
CA ALA A 19 11.38 24.06 -38.23
C ALA A 19 12.02 24.81 -37.04
N ASP A 20 11.94 26.15 -37.05
CA ASP A 20 12.44 26.98 -35.95
C ASP A 20 11.67 26.71 -34.64
N LYS A 21 10.34 26.56 -34.72
CA LYS A 21 9.49 26.21 -33.58
C LYS A 21 9.88 24.85 -32.99
N ILE A 22 10.05 23.82 -33.83
CA ILE A 22 10.47 22.48 -33.41
C ILE A 22 11.86 22.53 -32.74
N LYS A 23 12.83 23.24 -33.35
CA LYS A 23 14.18 23.38 -32.80
C LYS A 23 14.19 24.05 -31.42
N ALA A 24 13.32 25.03 -31.18
CA ALA A 24 13.17 25.64 -29.86
C ALA A 24 12.70 24.61 -28.80
N PHE A 25 11.77 23.73 -29.16
CA PHE A 25 11.36 22.64 -28.28
C PHE A 25 12.49 21.62 -28.06
N ASP A 26 13.29 21.28 -29.07
CA ASP A 26 14.43 20.36 -28.91
C ASP A 26 15.46 20.88 -27.89
N MET A 27 15.77 22.18 -27.95
CA MET A 27 16.66 22.81 -26.98
C MET A 27 16.08 22.78 -25.56
N SER A 28 14.78 23.04 -25.41
CA SER A 28 14.10 22.93 -24.11
C SER A 28 14.13 21.48 -23.57
N GLN A 29 13.87 20.50 -24.43
CA GLN A 29 13.90 19.08 -24.05
C GLN A 29 15.26 18.61 -23.58
N ALA A 30 16.35 19.09 -24.19
CA ALA A 30 17.70 18.75 -23.76
C ALA A 30 17.97 19.23 -22.31
N GLN A 31 17.51 20.44 -21.97
CA GLN A 31 17.60 20.96 -20.60
C GLN A 31 16.71 20.15 -19.63
N THR A 32 15.47 19.85 -20.03
CA THR A 32 14.55 19.01 -19.24
C THR A 32 15.12 17.62 -18.99
N ALA A 33 15.77 17.00 -19.98
CA ALA A 33 16.38 15.67 -19.84
C ALA A 33 17.53 15.66 -18.84
N ALA A 34 18.37 16.70 -18.84
CA ALA A 34 19.45 16.84 -17.85
C ALA A 34 18.90 16.95 -16.42
N GLU A 35 17.79 17.68 -16.22
CA GLU A 35 17.15 17.81 -14.91
C GLU A 35 16.45 16.52 -14.47
N ILE A 36 15.78 15.82 -15.40
CA ILE A 36 15.24 14.47 -15.16
C ILE A 36 16.34 13.53 -14.63
N ALA A 37 17.52 13.52 -15.25
CA ALA A 37 18.62 12.66 -14.82
C ALA A 37 19.11 12.96 -13.40
N LYS A 38 19.10 14.24 -12.97
CA LYS A 38 19.41 14.62 -11.58
C LYS A 38 18.34 14.13 -10.61
N LEU A 39 17.07 14.35 -10.95
CA LEU A 39 15.95 13.96 -10.09
C LEU A 39 15.82 12.45 -9.94
N VAL A 40 16.15 11.66 -10.98
CA VAL A 40 16.23 10.19 -10.88
C VAL A 40 17.25 9.77 -9.81
N LYS A 41 18.44 10.39 -9.79
CA LYS A 41 19.47 10.09 -8.78
C LYS A 41 19.05 10.52 -7.39
N LEU A 42 18.44 11.71 -7.26
CA LEU A 42 17.98 12.24 -5.99
C LEU A 42 16.83 11.40 -5.41
N ASP A 43 15.84 11.02 -6.22
CA ASP A 43 14.74 10.15 -5.75
C ASP A 43 15.25 8.76 -5.36
N ALA A 44 16.20 8.20 -6.11
CA ALA A 44 16.84 6.93 -5.72
C ALA A 44 17.53 7.05 -4.35
N ALA A 45 18.23 8.15 -4.07
CA ALA A 45 18.82 8.39 -2.76
C ALA A 45 17.75 8.54 -1.66
N ASN A 46 16.68 9.28 -1.93
CA ASN A 46 15.56 9.42 -0.98
C ASN A 46 14.82 8.10 -0.74
N LYS A 47 14.69 7.26 -1.77
CA LYS A 47 14.17 5.89 -1.65
C LYS A 47 15.03 5.04 -0.72
N ASN A 48 16.36 5.11 -0.87
CA ASN A 48 17.30 4.39 0.00
C ASN A 48 17.23 4.85 1.47
N LEU A 49 16.78 6.09 1.73
CA LEU A 49 16.49 6.58 3.07
C LEU A 49 15.12 6.11 3.59
N PHE A 50 14.14 5.93 2.70
CA PHE A 50 12.79 5.47 3.03
C PHE A 50 12.72 3.97 3.32
N ASP A 51 13.38 3.14 2.52
CA ASP A 51 13.17 1.68 2.56
C ASP A 51 13.52 1.05 3.92
N PRO A 52 14.71 1.30 4.53
CA PRO A 52 15.05 0.66 5.80
C PRO A 52 14.07 0.94 6.95
N PRO A 53 13.70 2.20 7.26
CA PRO A 53 12.71 2.46 8.30
C PRO A 53 11.32 1.97 7.90
N ASN A 54 10.95 1.98 6.62
CA ASN A 54 9.67 1.44 6.18
C ASN A 54 9.55 -0.08 6.46
N THR A 55 10.60 -0.84 6.14
CA THR A 55 10.68 -2.28 6.46
C THR A 55 10.63 -2.53 7.96
N LEU A 56 11.41 -1.77 8.75
CA LEU A 56 11.42 -1.88 10.20
C LEU A 56 10.03 -1.65 10.81
N ILE A 57 9.32 -0.63 10.32
CA ILE A 57 7.95 -0.36 10.74
C ILE A 57 7.02 -1.51 10.38
N THR A 58 7.09 -2.06 9.15
CA THR A 58 6.26 -3.20 8.76
C THR A 58 6.46 -4.40 9.68
N SER A 59 7.69 -4.68 10.12
CA SER A 59 7.96 -5.73 11.11
C SER A 59 7.28 -5.44 12.46
N TYR A 60 7.44 -4.23 13.01
CA TYR A 60 6.76 -3.85 14.26
C TYR A 60 5.24 -3.81 14.15
N GLN A 61 4.70 -3.42 13.00
CA GLN A 61 3.27 -3.42 12.74
C GLN A 61 2.71 -4.85 12.67
N THR A 62 3.50 -5.80 12.17
CA THR A 62 3.15 -7.22 12.15
C THR A 62 3.10 -7.79 13.57
N GLU A 63 4.14 -7.49 14.37
CA GLU A 63 4.16 -7.87 15.79
C GLU A 63 2.97 -7.27 16.54
N MET A 64 2.74 -5.96 16.37
CA MET A 64 1.63 -5.26 17.02
C MET A 64 0.28 -5.90 16.69
N GLY A 65 0.07 -6.32 15.43
CA GLY A 65 -1.14 -7.02 15.03
C GLY A 65 -1.39 -8.31 15.82
N MET A 66 -0.34 -9.08 16.13
CA MET A 66 -0.45 -10.29 16.97
C MET A 66 -0.75 -9.98 18.45
N LEU A 67 -0.54 -8.73 18.89
CA LEU A 67 -0.82 -8.28 20.25
C LEU A 67 -2.22 -7.65 20.38
N ASP A 68 -2.62 -6.80 19.42
CA ASP A 68 -3.85 -6.01 19.48
C ASP A 68 -4.97 -6.45 18.54
N GLY A 69 -4.66 -7.30 17.56
CA GLY A 69 -5.59 -7.82 16.55
C GLY A 69 -5.82 -6.88 15.36
N LEU A 70 -5.13 -5.74 15.31
CA LEU A 70 -5.27 -4.75 14.24
C LEU A 70 -4.28 -5.03 13.11
N GLY A 71 -4.79 -5.52 11.99
CA GLY A 71 -4.06 -5.75 10.75
C GLY A 71 -3.70 -4.43 10.08
N ARG A 72 -2.39 -4.17 9.95
CA ARG A 72 -1.87 -2.90 9.42
C ARG A 72 -1.42 -3.02 7.98
N THR A 73 -1.80 -2.04 7.16
CA THR A 73 -1.42 -1.94 5.75
C THR A 73 0.05 -1.53 5.61
N ALA A 74 0.80 -2.27 4.80
CA ALA A 74 2.16 -1.91 4.43
C ALA A 74 2.17 -0.91 3.26
N ILE A 75 3.14 0.02 3.28
CA ILE A 75 3.38 0.93 2.16
C ILE A 75 4.43 0.31 1.24
N VAL A 76 4.09 0.12 -0.03
CA VAL A 76 5.00 -0.37 -1.07
C VAL A 76 5.42 0.77 -2.01
N GLU A 77 6.52 0.59 -2.74
CA GLU A 77 7.05 1.60 -3.68
C GLU A 77 6.00 2.02 -4.73
N GLN A 78 5.17 1.10 -5.20
CA GLN A 78 4.12 1.41 -6.17
C GLN A 78 3.14 2.45 -5.63
N ASN A 79 2.81 2.41 -4.32
CA ASN A 79 1.93 3.40 -3.71
C ASN A 79 2.51 4.82 -3.81
N ILE A 80 3.83 4.94 -3.69
CA ILE A 80 4.58 6.21 -3.78
C ILE A 80 4.64 6.66 -5.25
N GLN A 81 4.94 5.75 -6.19
CA GLN A 81 4.96 6.04 -7.62
C GLN A 81 3.59 6.53 -8.14
N ASP A 82 2.52 5.83 -7.78
CA ASP A 82 1.14 6.16 -8.12
C ASP A 82 0.74 7.52 -7.56
N SER A 83 1.11 7.79 -6.31
CA SER A 83 0.81 9.07 -5.65
C SER A 83 1.57 10.25 -6.24
N ALA A 84 2.80 10.05 -6.71
CA ALA A 84 3.55 11.07 -7.43
C ALA A 84 3.05 11.28 -8.87
N ALA A 85 2.63 10.19 -9.53
CA ALA A 85 2.05 10.20 -10.87
C ALA A 85 0.59 10.66 -10.90
N ARG A 86 -0.01 10.88 -9.72
CA ARG A 86 -1.36 11.43 -9.57
C ARG A 86 -2.42 10.50 -10.15
N THR A 87 -2.17 9.20 -10.09
CA THR A 87 -3.10 8.18 -10.59
C THR A 87 -4.40 8.20 -9.79
N ILE A 88 -5.47 7.76 -10.42
CA ILE A 88 -6.75 7.54 -9.74
C ILE A 88 -6.54 6.52 -8.60
N GLN A 89 -7.13 6.77 -7.43
CA GLN A 89 -7.03 5.91 -6.24
C GLN A 89 -5.61 5.76 -5.68
N ASN A 90 -4.80 6.82 -5.78
CA ASN A 90 -3.51 6.86 -5.09
C ASN A 90 -3.64 7.13 -3.58
N PHE A 91 -2.59 6.80 -2.83
CA PHE A 91 -2.63 6.66 -1.37
C PHE A 91 -2.52 7.99 -0.63
N PHE A 92 -1.63 8.87 -1.08
CA PHE A 92 -1.27 10.08 -0.34
C PHE A 92 -1.99 11.33 -0.84
N PHE A 93 -2.62 11.26 -2.01
CA PHE A 93 -3.42 12.33 -2.61
C PHE A 93 -4.62 11.73 -3.35
N PRO A 94 -5.52 11.03 -2.62
CA PRO A 94 -6.59 10.23 -3.21
C PRO A 94 -7.64 11.11 -3.89
N ASN A 95 -7.79 11.04 -5.21
CA ASN A 95 -8.60 11.94 -6.04
C ASN A 95 -9.95 11.35 -6.49
N ASP A 96 -10.43 10.27 -5.85
CA ASP A 96 -11.69 9.60 -6.18
C ASP A 96 -12.82 10.10 -5.26
N LEU A 97 -13.91 10.62 -5.86
CA LEU A 97 -15.09 11.10 -5.15
C LEU A 97 -15.95 9.98 -4.55
N ASN A 98 -15.79 8.74 -5.03
CA ASN A 98 -16.61 7.60 -4.60
C ASN A 98 -15.99 6.82 -3.43
N ILE A 99 -14.76 7.14 -3.03
CA ILE A 99 -14.10 6.52 -1.89
C ILE A 99 -14.30 7.41 -0.67
N VAL A 100 -14.78 6.83 0.42
CA VAL A 100 -14.81 7.48 1.73
C VAL A 100 -13.37 7.62 2.23
N VAL A 101 -12.75 8.74 1.89
CA VAL A 101 -11.47 9.18 2.44
C VAL A 101 -11.69 10.00 3.71
N PRO A 102 -10.68 10.19 4.58
CA PRO A 102 -10.73 11.16 5.66
C PRO A 102 -11.38 12.47 5.20
N SER A 103 -12.25 13.05 6.04
CA SER A 103 -13.07 14.22 5.73
C SER A 103 -12.24 15.43 5.25
N LEU A 104 -12.02 15.53 3.94
CA LEU A 104 -11.47 16.72 3.26
C LEU A 104 -12.61 17.73 3.03
N ALA A 105 -13.27 18.15 4.10
CA ALA A 105 -14.59 18.80 4.11
C ALA A 105 -14.68 20.16 3.39
N ALA A 106 -13.61 20.69 2.79
CA ALA A 106 -13.60 22.01 2.16
C ALA A 106 -13.02 22.07 0.74
N SER A 107 -12.56 20.95 0.16
CA SER A 107 -11.60 21.01 -0.97
C SER A 107 -12.02 20.43 -2.30
N HIS A 108 -13.20 19.82 -2.43
CA HIS A 108 -13.73 19.21 -3.67
C HIS A 108 -12.64 18.71 -4.65
N ASN A 109 -11.86 17.69 -4.24
CA ASN A 109 -10.74 17.06 -4.97
C ASN A 109 -9.33 17.67 -4.80
N VAL A 110 -8.71 17.40 -3.63
CA VAL A 110 -7.43 16.67 -3.43
C VAL A 110 -6.13 17.25 -3.99
N TRP A 111 -6.15 18.00 -5.08
CA TRP A 111 -4.98 18.57 -5.75
C TRP A 111 -4.45 19.85 -5.13
N ILE A 112 -5.22 20.50 -4.25
CA ILE A 112 -4.83 21.78 -3.64
C ILE A 112 -3.77 21.63 -2.51
N ARG A 113 -3.30 20.41 -2.25
CA ARG A 113 -2.52 20.09 -1.06
C ARG A 113 -1.05 19.89 -1.40
N ILE A 114 -0.22 20.62 -0.66
CA ILE A 114 1.21 20.68 -0.89
C ILE A 114 1.93 19.49 -0.23
N PRO A 115 1.70 19.16 1.06
CA PRO A 115 2.22 17.93 1.67
C PRO A 115 1.30 16.71 1.41
N PRO A 116 1.86 15.48 1.41
CA PRO A 116 1.10 14.24 1.28
C PRO A 116 0.22 13.96 2.50
N PHE A 117 -0.98 13.42 2.29
CA PHE A 117 -1.83 12.88 3.36
C PHE A 117 -1.31 11.53 3.82
N ALA A 118 -0.52 11.55 4.88
CA ALA A 118 0.15 10.35 5.36
C ALA A 118 -0.46 9.81 6.65
N LEU A 119 -1.28 10.57 7.39
CA LEU A 119 -1.79 10.17 8.71
C LEU A 119 -2.31 8.72 8.73
N THR A 120 -3.27 8.42 7.87
CA THR A 120 -3.96 7.14 7.81
C THR A 120 -2.99 6.02 7.41
N TYR A 121 -2.25 6.20 6.32
CA TYR A 121 -1.38 5.15 5.76
C TYR A 121 -0.06 4.96 6.50
N ALA A 122 0.55 6.04 6.97
CA ALA A 122 1.82 5.96 7.67
C ALA A 122 1.69 5.18 8.98
N ILE A 123 0.52 5.20 9.62
CA ILE A 123 0.21 4.38 10.82
C ILE A 123 -0.39 3.01 10.49
N GLY A 124 -0.52 2.67 9.19
CA GLY A 124 -0.96 1.36 8.72
C GLY A 124 -2.47 1.17 8.62
N LYS A 125 -3.28 2.23 8.53
CA LYS A 125 -4.70 2.10 8.16
C LYS A 125 -4.87 1.97 6.65
N ASN A 126 -6.06 1.56 6.21
CA ASN A 126 -6.47 1.52 4.81
C ASN A 126 -7.19 2.81 4.38
N TYR A 127 -7.73 2.84 3.14
CA TYR A 127 -8.43 4.01 2.60
C TYR A 127 -9.65 4.43 3.42
N THR A 128 -10.34 3.47 4.04
CA THR A 128 -11.53 3.71 4.87
C THR A 128 -11.17 4.03 6.32
N GLU A 129 -9.92 4.40 6.57
CA GLU A 129 -9.36 4.71 7.90
C GLU A 129 -9.48 3.58 8.93
N GLY A 130 -9.63 2.35 8.44
CA GLY A 130 -9.76 1.14 9.23
C GLY A 130 -8.46 0.35 9.28
N TYR A 131 -8.38 -0.52 10.28
CA TYR A 131 -7.42 -1.63 10.30
C TYR A 131 -8.13 -2.89 9.81
N GLY A 132 -7.37 -3.79 9.21
CA GLY A 132 -7.83 -5.17 9.02
C GLY A 132 -7.91 -5.89 10.37
N THR A 133 -8.41 -7.13 10.36
CA THR A 133 -8.40 -8.00 11.54
C THR A 133 -7.37 -9.10 11.35
N VAL A 134 -6.56 -9.32 12.35
CA VAL A 134 -5.63 -10.46 12.44
C VAL A 134 -5.83 -11.15 13.78
N GLN A 135 -5.47 -12.43 13.86
CA GLN A 135 -5.54 -13.17 15.11
C GLN A 135 -4.58 -12.56 16.14
N LYS A 136 -5.09 -12.29 17.34
CA LYS A 136 -4.27 -11.82 18.47
C LYS A 136 -4.10 -12.90 19.53
N GLU A 137 -3.10 -12.72 20.37
CA GLU A 137 -2.77 -13.66 21.45
C GLU A 137 -3.96 -13.95 22.37
N ALA A 138 -4.76 -12.93 22.70
CA ALA A 138 -5.95 -13.06 23.54
C ALA A 138 -7.01 -14.03 22.96
N ASP A 139 -7.10 -14.15 21.63
CA ASP A 139 -8.06 -15.06 20.99
C ASP A 139 -7.73 -16.53 21.26
N LEU A 140 -6.46 -16.84 21.58
CA LEU A 140 -5.98 -18.18 21.93
C LEU A 140 -5.93 -18.43 23.44
N ILE A 141 -5.73 -17.37 24.24
CA ILE A 141 -5.75 -17.44 25.70
C ILE A 141 -7.18 -17.64 26.22
N ASN A 142 -8.18 -16.94 25.66
CA ASN A 142 -9.54 -16.98 26.16
C ASN A 142 -10.15 -18.40 26.21
N PRO A 143 -10.01 -19.26 25.18
CA PRO A 143 -10.45 -20.65 25.24
C PRO A 143 -9.77 -21.45 26.35
N ILE A 144 -8.46 -21.28 26.55
CA ILE A 144 -7.70 -21.97 27.60
C ILE A 144 -8.26 -21.62 28.97
N LEU A 145 -8.46 -20.33 29.25
CA LEU A 145 -9.01 -19.88 30.52
C LEU A 145 -10.44 -20.38 30.73
N ALA A 146 -11.27 -20.40 29.68
CA ALA A 146 -12.62 -20.95 29.76
C ALA A 146 -12.62 -22.45 30.10
N PHE A 147 -11.72 -23.24 29.52
CA PHE A 147 -11.58 -24.66 29.85
C PHE A 147 -11.05 -24.88 31.27
N ILE A 148 -10.11 -24.05 31.74
CA ILE A 148 -9.66 -24.08 33.14
C ILE A 148 -10.82 -23.80 34.10
N THR A 149 -11.66 -22.80 33.80
CA THR A 149 -12.86 -22.50 34.59
C THR A 149 -13.86 -23.65 34.56
N ALA A 150 -14.08 -24.28 33.40
CA ALA A 150 -14.97 -25.43 33.29
C ALA A 150 -14.46 -26.63 34.12
N ALA A 151 -13.15 -26.86 34.15
CA ALA A 151 -12.55 -27.90 35.01
C ALA A 151 -12.77 -27.61 36.50
N GLY A 152 -12.79 -26.34 36.91
CA GLY A 152 -13.11 -25.92 38.27
C GLY A 152 -14.54 -26.23 38.72
N GLY A 153 -15.43 -26.62 37.80
CA GLY A 153 -16.78 -27.12 38.13
C GLY A 153 -16.81 -28.58 38.59
N ASN A 154 -15.73 -29.33 38.38
CA ASN A 154 -15.62 -30.73 38.79
C ASN A 154 -14.77 -30.87 40.06
N THR A 155 -14.89 -31.99 40.74
CA THR A 155 -13.98 -32.33 41.85
C THR A 155 -12.58 -32.64 41.34
N ASP A 156 -11.56 -32.44 42.18
CA ASP A 156 -10.19 -32.83 41.83
C ASP A 156 -10.06 -34.34 41.59
N MET A 157 -10.91 -35.16 42.22
CA MET A 157 -10.95 -36.59 41.94
C MET A 157 -11.43 -36.89 40.51
N GLU A 158 -12.52 -36.27 40.07
CA GLU A 158 -13.03 -36.43 38.71
C GLU A 158 -12.04 -35.91 37.67
N ASN A 159 -11.47 -34.71 37.90
CA ASN A 159 -10.45 -34.13 37.02
C ASN A 159 -9.16 -34.99 36.95
N THR A 160 -8.75 -35.59 38.06
CA THR A 160 -7.52 -36.42 38.09
C THR A 160 -7.72 -37.74 37.39
N THR A 161 -8.88 -38.37 37.59
CA THR A 161 -9.14 -39.73 37.11
C THR A 161 -9.79 -39.75 35.72
N GLY A 162 -10.45 -38.67 35.30
CA GLY A 162 -11.29 -38.66 34.10
C GLY A 162 -12.52 -39.56 34.25
N GLN A 163 -12.92 -39.84 35.48
CA GLN A 163 -14.01 -40.72 35.86
C GLN A 163 -15.00 -39.96 36.72
N GLN A 164 -16.26 -40.37 36.66
CA GLN A 164 -17.32 -39.94 37.56
C GLN A 164 -17.85 -41.17 38.30
N CYS A 165 -18.42 -40.94 39.48
CA CYS A 165 -19.14 -41.99 40.19
C CYS A 165 -20.64 -41.69 40.23
N GLY A 166 -21.42 -42.63 39.70
CA GLY A 166 -22.87 -42.62 39.78
C GLY A 166 -23.39 -43.87 40.49
N SER A 167 -24.53 -43.75 41.14
CA SER A 167 -25.31 -44.95 41.48
C SER A 167 -25.96 -45.46 40.19
N THR A 168 -25.72 -46.73 39.85
CA THR A 168 -26.56 -47.37 38.84
C THR A 168 -27.95 -47.57 39.42
N GLY A 169 -28.91 -48.01 38.62
CA GLY A 169 -30.24 -48.34 39.14
C GLY A 169 -31.20 -48.68 38.04
N THR A 170 -32.36 -49.19 38.45
CA THR A 170 -33.44 -49.52 37.53
C THR A 170 -34.67 -48.75 37.94
N CYS A 171 -35.29 -48.09 36.96
CA CYS A 171 -36.59 -47.50 37.16
C CYS A 171 -37.67 -48.59 37.17
N SER A 172 -38.68 -48.44 38.02
CA SER A 172 -39.88 -49.30 37.98
C SER A 172 -40.64 -49.18 36.65
N ASN A 173 -40.42 -48.10 35.90
CA ASN A 173 -40.84 -47.95 34.51
C ASN A 173 -39.61 -48.10 33.59
N PRO A 174 -39.48 -49.21 32.84
CA PRO A 174 -38.27 -49.55 32.08
C PRO A 174 -38.01 -48.64 30.87
N MET A 175 -38.90 -47.69 30.57
CA MET A 175 -38.66 -46.65 29.57
C MET A 175 -37.61 -45.62 29.99
N TYR A 176 -37.33 -45.48 31.29
CA TYR A 176 -36.40 -44.47 31.82
C TYR A 176 -35.16 -45.14 32.41
N THR A 177 -33.98 -44.65 32.01
CA THR A 177 -32.68 -45.22 32.39
C THR A 177 -31.89 -44.37 33.37
N ASP A 178 -32.42 -43.21 33.78
CA ASP A 178 -31.82 -42.35 34.80
C ASP A 178 -32.82 -42.01 35.92
N GLN A 179 -32.29 -41.73 37.11
CA GLN A 179 -33.09 -41.48 38.31
C GLN A 179 -33.98 -40.24 38.17
N THR A 180 -33.48 -39.19 37.54
CA THR A 180 -34.17 -37.91 37.42
C THR A 180 -35.41 -38.05 36.54
N THR A 181 -35.27 -38.65 35.35
CA THR A 181 -36.41 -38.89 34.46
C THR A 181 -37.35 -39.95 35.02
N CYS A 182 -36.84 -40.97 35.70
CA CYS A 182 -37.68 -41.99 36.36
C CYS A 182 -38.62 -41.36 37.40
N THR A 183 -38.07 -40.58 38.34
CA THR A 183 -38.82 -39.99 39.45
C THR A 183 -39.76 -38.88 38.98
N MET A 184 -39.34 -38.05 38.02
CA MET A 184 -40.18 -37.00 37.43
C MET A 184 -41.40 -37.55 36.70
N ASN A 185 -41.31 -38.76 36.15
CA ASN A 185 -42.42 -39.43 35.44
C ASN A 185 -43.15 -40.47 36.31
N GLY A 186 -43.11 -40.32 37.64
CA GLY A 186 -43.87 -41.14 38.59
C GLY A 186 -43.36 -42.58 38.76
N GLY A 187 -42.17 -42.89 38.23
CA GLY A 187 -41.48 -44.15 38.49
C GLY A 187 -40.76 -44.16 39.84
N VAL A 188 -40.57 -45.35 40.41
CA VAL A 188 -39.76 -45.58 41.59
C VAL A 188 -38.37 -46.01 41.13
N TRP A 189 -37.35 -45.24 41.50
CA TRP A 189 -35.96 -45.61 41.23
C TRP A 189 -35.47 -46.61 42.28
N THR A 190 -34.97 -47.76 41.84
CA THR A 190 -34.26 -48.71 42.70
C THR A 190 -32.76 -48.51 42.50
N PRO A 191 -32.03 -47.97 43.49
CA PRO A 191 -30.57 -47.83 43.39
C PRO A 191 -29.90 -49.19 43.21
N GLY A 192 -29.06 -49.30 42.19
CA GLY A 192 -28.11 -50.37 41.95
C GLY A 192 -26.75 -50.08 42.57
N PRO A 193 -25.73 -50.92 42.32
CA PRO A 193 -24.38 -50.71 42.84
C PRO A 193 -23.75 -49.41 42.32
N ASP A 194 -22.84 -48.85 43.11
CA ASP A 194 -21.98 -47.75 42.66
C ASP A 194 -21.17 -48.17 41.43
N ALA A 195 -21.06 -47.26 40.46
CA ALA A 195 -20.23 -47.44 39.28
C ALA A 195 -19.32 -46.23 39.09
N ILE A 196 -18.01 -46.52 39.04
CA ILE A 196 -16.98 -45.55 38.70
C ILE A 196 -16.64 -45.78 37.23
N THR A 197 -17.04 -44.85 36.38
CA THR A 197 -16.91 -44.98 34.93
C THR A 197 -16.27 -43.73 34.35
N SER A 198 -15.67 -43.86 33.17
CA SER A 198 -15.19 -42.72 32.39
C SER A 198 -16.24 -41.64 32.24
N ASP A 199 -15.85 -40.38 32.45
CA ASP A 199 -16.69 -39.21 32.18
C ASP A 199 -16.35 -38.62 30.81
N PRO A 200 -17.25 -38.74 29.80
CA PRO A 200 -17.03 -38.19 28.48
C PRO A 200 -16.83 -36.67 28.46
N ALA A 201 -17.47 -35.92 29.37
CA ALA A 201 -17.36 -34.47 29.43
C ALA A 201 -15.95 -34.04 29.84
N ILE A 202 -15.39 -34.67 30.88
CA ILE A 202 -14.03 -34.39 31.34
C ILE A 202 -12.98 -34.85 30.32
N GLN A 203 -13.20 -35.97 29.64
CA GLN A 203 -12.30 -36.43 28.57
C GLN A 203 -12.28 -35.47 27.37
N THR A 204 -13.45 -34.93 27.00
CA THR A 204 -13.59 -33.91 25.95
C THR A 204 -12.89 -32.62 26.39
N LEU A 205 -13.18 -32.13 27.59
CA LEU A 205 -12.55 -30.95 28.18
C LEU A 205 -11.02 -31.03 28.17
N LYS A 206 -10.45 -32.17 28.58
CA LYS A 206 -9.01 -32.41 28.51
C LYS A 206 -8.48 -32.28 27.09
N THR A 207 -9.14 -32.91 26.13
CA THR A 207 -8.72 -32.94 24.72
C THR A 207 -8.77 -31.54 24.09
N ASP A 208 -9.82 -30.78 24.38
CA ASP A 208 -9.99 -29.41 23.90
C ASP A 208 -8.96 -28.46 24.52
N LEU A 209 -8.70 -28.59 25.83
CA LEU A 209 -7.69 -27.80 26.53
C LEU A 209 -6.28 -28.09 25.98
N VAL A 210 -5.92 -29.37 25.75
CA VAL A 210 -4.64 -29.75 25.13
C VAL A 210 -4.51 -29.15 23.73
N SER A 211 -5.59 -29.17 22.94
CA SER A 211 -5.61 -28.60 21.60
C SER A 211 -5.41 -27.09 21.63
N ALA A 212 -6.10 -26.38 22.52
CA ALA A 212 -5.96 -24.94 22.70
C ALA A 212 -4.56 -24.53 23.18
N VAL A 213 -3.96 -25.27 24.13
CA VAL A 213 -2.59 -25.03 24.59
C VAL A 213 -1.57 -25.23 23.48
N ASN A 214 -1.73 -26.26 22.64
CA ASN A 214 -0.83 -26.48 21.49
C ASN A 214 -0.99 -25.38 20.42
N ALA A 215 -2.21 -24.93 20.13
CA ALA A 215 -2.45 -23.82 19.21
C ALA A 215 -1.80 -22.52 19.71
N TYR A 216 -1.94 -22.24 21.01
CA TYR A 216 -1.30 -21.08 21.63
C TYR A 216 0.24 -21.17 21.59
N LYS A 217 0.81 -22.34 21.89
CA LYS A 217 2.25 -22.58 21.77
C LYS A 217 2.77 -22.34 20.35
N ALA A 218 2.07 -22.84 19.33
CA ALA A 218 2.46 -22.63 17.93
C ALA A 218 2.41 -21.14 17.54
N PHE A 219 1.39 -20.42 18.00
CA PHE A 219 1.28 -18.97 17.79
C PHE A 219 2.44 -18.20 18.43
N LEU A 220 2.80 -18.52 19.67
CA LEU A 220 3.95 -17.92 20.35
C LEU A 220 5.27 -18.14 19.59
N GLN A 221 5.47 -19.33 19.03
CA GLN A 221 6.65 -19.62 18.21
C GLN A 221 6.67 -18.79 16.92
N SER A 222 5.51 -18.60 16.28
CA SER A 222 5.42 -17.72 15.10
C SER A 222 5.67 -16.25 15.45
N MET A 223 5.27 -15.80 16.65
CA MET A 223 5.54 -14.44 17.14
C MET A 223 7.04 -14.20 17.32
N VAL A 224 7.78 -15.15 17.92
CA VAL A 224 9.23 -15.02 18.09
C VAL A 224 9.94 -14.81 16.75
N ALA A 225 9.48 -15.46 15.68
CA ALA A 225 10.09 -15.36 14.35
C ALA A 225 9.95 -13.97 13.71
N ILE A 226 8.99 -13.15 14.14
CA ILE A 226 8.73 -11.82 13.57
C ILE A 226 9.23 -10.67 14.46
N ILE A 227 9.53 -10.92 15.74
CA ILE A 227 10.05 -9.88 16.64
C ILE A 227 11.39 -9.38 16.10
N VAL A 228 11.51 -8.06 15.95
CA VAL A 228 12.69 -7.41 15.39
C VAL A 228 13.90 -7.61 16.29
N THR A 229 14.96 -8.24 15.79
CA THR A 229 16.23 -8.41 16.53
C THR A 229 17.31 -7.39 16.17
N ASN A 230 17.17 -6.72 15.02
CA ASN A 230 18.17 -5.83 14.44
C ASN A 230 17.76 -4.35 14.40
N ASP A 231 17.00 -3.88 15.40
CA ASP A 231 16.63 -2.46 15.50
C ASP A 231 17.90 -1.59 15.62
N PRO A 232 18.05 -0.47 14.89
CA PRO A 232 19.24 0.37 15.00
C PRO A 232 19.44 1.01 16.38
N THR A 233 18.44 0.99 17.25
CA THR A 233 18.45 1.56 18.61
C THR A 233 18.73 0.47 19.64
N PRO A 234 19.88 0.49 20.35
CA PRO A 234 20.25 -0.55 21.31
C PRO A 234 19.21 -0.78 22.43
N ALA A 235 18.56 0.29 22.90
CA ALA A 235 17.49 0.19 23.90
C ALA A 235 16.28 -0.62 23.39
N ASN A 236 15.89 -0.42 22.13
CA ASN A 236 14.79 -1.19 21.52
C ASN A 236 15.19 -2.66 21.35
N GLN A 237 16.43 -2.93 20.92
CA GLN A 237 16.95 -4.30 20.84
C GLN A 237 16.84 -5.04 22.18
N ALA A 238 17.24 -4.41 23.28
CA ALA A 238 17.15 -5.01 24.61
C ALA A 238 15.69 -5.31 25.02
N LEU A 239 14.75 -4.42 24.70
CA LEU A 239 13.33 -4.63 24.96
C LEU A 239 12.73 -5.74 24.06
N ASN A 240 13.16 -5.83 22.81
CA ASN A 240 12.77 -6.92 21.90
C ASN A 240 13.30 -8.27 22.38
N GLN A 241 14.55 -8.32 22.86
CA GLN A 241 15.12 -9.51 23.46
C GLN A 241 14.35 -9.94 24.72
N THR A 242 13.96 -8.99 25.57
CA THR A 242 13.11 -9.27 26.73
C THR A 242 11.77 -9.90 26.33
N ALA A 243 11.18 -9.47 25.20
CA ALA A 243 9.95 -10.07 24.68
C ALA A 243 10.16 -11.51 24.19
N ILE A 244 11.28 -11.77 23.49
CA ILE A 244 11.67 -13.12 23.06
C ILE A 244 11.90 -14.02 24.28
N ASP A 245 12.61 -13.54 25.31
CA ASP A 245 12.92 -14.30 26.51
C ASP A 245 11.65 -14.58 27.33
N ASN A 246 10.70 -13.64 27.40
CA ASN A 246 9.41 -13.89 28.02
C ASN A 246 8.66 -15.04 27.32
N ILE A 247 8.80 -15.17 25.99
CA ILE A 247 8.21 -16.29 25.26
C ILE A 247 8.97 -17.59 25.51
N ASN A 248 10.26 -17.61 25.17
CA ASN A 248 11.08 -18.82 25.11
C ASN A 248 11.48 -19.36 26.49
N ASN A 249 11.65 -18.48 27.48
CA ASN A 249 12.19 -18.84 28.79
C ASN A 249 11.14 -18.80 29.91
N VAL A 250 9.94 -18.26 29.64
CA VAL A 250 8.86 -18.18 30.65
C VAL A 250 7.61 -18.94 30.21
N ILE A 251 6.85 -18.46 29.22
CA ILE A 251 5.56 -19.08 28.89
C ILE A 251 5.71 -20.43 28.18
N ILE A 252 6.59 -20.59 27.17
CA ILE A 252 6.78 -21.87 26.47
C ILE A 252 7.19 -23.00 27.44
N PRO A 253 8.16 -22.81 28.36
CA PRO A 253 8.49 -23.81 29.37
C PRO A 253 7.31 -24.19 30.27
N ALA A 254 6.48 -23.23 30.68
CA ALA A 254 5.28 -23.50 31.48
C ALA A 254 4.27 -24.36 30.70
N LEU A 255 4.01 -24.03 29.43
CA LEU A 255 3.13 -24.83 28.56
C LEU A 255 3.67 -26.25 28.38
N ASN A 256 4.98 -26.40 28.13
CA ASN A 256 5.63 -27.70 27.99
C ASN A 256 5.54 -28.54 29.28
N THR A 257 5.75 -27.90 30.43
CA THR A 257 5.63 -28.57 31.73
C THR A 257 4.22 -29.10 31.93
N TRP A 258 3.19 -28.29 31.63
CA TRP A 258 1.81 -28.73 31.74
C TRP A 258 1.46 -29.85 30.74
N LEU A 259 1.90 -29.71 29.49
CA LEU A 259 1.67 -30.72 28.45
C LEU A 259 2.31 -32.08 28.78
N ALA A 260 3.38 -32.09 29.57
CA ALA A 260 4.10 -33.30 29.97
C ALA A 260 3.39 -34.13 31.06
N TYR A 261 2.45 -33.56 31.82
CA TYR A 261 1.67 -34.33 32.80
C TYR A 261 0.83 -35.41 32.10
N SER A 262 0.56 -36.52 32.81
CA SER A 262 -0.37 -37.53 32.31
C SER A 262 -1.79 -36.97 32.16
N ASP A 263 -2.55 -37.49 31.19
CA ASP A 263 -3.93 -37.05 30.97
C ASP A 263 -4.82 -37.35 32.18
N PHE A 264 -4.78 -38.59 32.66
CA PHE A 264 -5.56 -39.09 33.79
C PHE A 264 -4.79 -40.14 34.58
N ASN A 265 -5.19 -40.37 35.83
CA ASN A 265 -4.68 -41.43 36.70
C ASN A 265 -5.84 -42.13 37.42
N THR A 266 -6.14 -43.38 37.04
CA THR A 266 -7.24 -44.16 37.60
C THR A 266 -6.81 -45.09 38.74
N ALA A 267 -5.59 -44.95 39.27
CA ALA A 267 -5.02 -45.83 40.29
C ALA A 267 -5.49 -45.50 41.73
N HIS A 268 -6.75 -45.11 41.91
CA HIS A 268 -7.32 -44.71 43.20
C HIS A 268 -7.80 -45.91 44.05
N GLY A 269 -8.05 -47.08 43.43
CA GLY A 269 -8.40 -48.33 44.11
C GLY A 269 -9.76 -48.34 44.82
N GLN A 270 -10.60 -47.32 44.62
CA GLN A 270 -11.92 -47.20 45.23
C GLN A 270 -12.97 -47.99 44.43
N THR A 271 -13.94 -48.58 45.13
CA THR A 271 -15.05 -49.34 44.52
C THR A 271 -16.43 -48.79 44.87
N THR A 272 -16.52 -47.72 45.67
CA THR A 272 -17.77 -47.07 46.06
C THR A 272 -17.70 -45.57 45.75
N CYS A 273 -18.84 -44.92 45.53
CA CYS A 273 -18.91 -43.48 45.27
C CYS A 273 -18.51 -42.66 46.49
N ALA A 274 -18.86 -43.10 47.70
CA ALA A 274 -18.39 -42.47 48.93
C ALA A 274 -16.84 -42.54 49.03
N GLY A 275 -16.24 -43.70 48.74
CA GLY A 275 -14.79 -43.87 48.72
C GLY A 275 -14.12 -43.02 47.64
N PHE A 276 -14.66 -43.04 46.42
CA PHE A 276 -14.16 -42.24 45.29
C PHE A 276 -14.20 -40.74 45.57
N ASN A 277 -15.34 -40.20 46.00
CA ASN A 277 -15.52 -38.77 46.25
C ASN A 277 -14.74 -38.26 47.48
N SER A 278 -14.39 -39.15 48.42
CA SER A 278 -13.60 -38.81 49.62
C SER A 278 -12.10 -39.04 49.47
N TYR A 279 -11.66 -39.69 48.38
CA TYR A 279 -10.25 -40.01 48.17
C TYR A 279 -9.43 -38.73 47.96
N ASN A 280 -8.24 -38.69 48.56
CA ASN A 280 -7.33 -37.56 48.39
C ASN A 280 -6.62 -37.67 47.03
N SER A 281 -7.06 -36.88 46.05
CA SER A 281 -6.49 -36.81 44.71
C SER A 281 -4.98 -36.54 44.70
N ASN A 282 -4.43 -35.84 45.71
CA ASN A 282 -2.99 -35.56 45.81
C ASN A 282 -2.12 -36.81 46.01
N LEU A 283 -2.71 -37.95 46.38
CA LEU A 283 -2.01 -39.22 46.47
C LEU A 283 -1.81 -39.87 45.09
N LEU A 284 -2.53 -39.39 44.08
CA LEU A 284 -2.31 -39.76 42.69
C LEU A 284 -1.21 -38.87 42.09
N ALA A 285 -0.42 -39.44 41.16
CA ALA A 285 0.56 -38.67 40.40
C ALA A 285 -0.12 -37.49 39.65
N PRO A 286 0.58 -36.35 39.45
CA PRO A 286 -0.02 -35.14 38.89
C PRO A 286 -0.53 -35.34 37.46
N THR A 287 -1.76 -34.88 37.20
CA THR A 287 -2.39 -34.95 35.88
C THR A 287 -2.72 -33.54 35.35
N LYS A 288 -3.03 -33.46 34.06
CA LYS A 288 -3.27 -32.18 33.36
C LYS A 288 -4.42 -31.36 33.96
N LEU A 289 -5.52 -32.01 34.37
CA LEU A 289 -6.71 -31.32 34.86
C LEU A 289 -6.77 -31.13 36.38
N HIS A 290 -5.82 -31.67 37.13
CA HIS A 290 -5.79 -31.47 38.58
C HIS A 290 -5.59 -29.99 38.93
N SER A 291 -6.31 -29.48 39.93
CA SER A 291 -6.40 -28.04 40.26
C SER A 291 -5.04 -27.37 40.43
N THR A 292 -4.07 -28.05 41.05
CA THR A 292 -2.72 -27.51 41.28
C THR A 292 -1.98 -27.25 39.95
N GLN A 293 -2.09 -28.17 39.00
CA GLN A 293 -1.45 -28.07 37.69
C GLN A 293 -2.15 -27.03 36.81
N LEU A 294 -3.49 -26.96 36.87
CA LEU A 294 -4.27 -25.92 36.20
C LEU A 294 -3.98 -24.53 36.76
N ALA A 295 -3.84 -24.38 38.08
CA ALA A 295 -3.49 -23.11 38.71
C ALA A 295 -2.10 -22.61 38.28
N ALA A 296 -1.12 -23.52 38.16
CA ALA A 296 0.21 -23.18 37.64
C ALA A 296 0.16 -22.71 36.17
N LEU A 297 -0.59 -23.43 35.32
CA LEU A 297 -0.81 -23.03 33.92
C LEU A 297 -1.50 -21.67 33.83
N GLN A 298 -2.58 -21.47 34.59
CA GLN A 298 -3.34 -20.23 34.63
C GLN A 298 -2.47 -19.06 35.08
N SER A 299 -1.65 -19.25 36.11
CA SER A 299 -0.71 -18.24 36.61
C SER A 299 0.28 -17.79 35.53
N ALA A 300 0.87 -18.73 34.79
CA ALA A 300 1.78 -18.42 33.69
C ALA A 300 1.10 -17.64 32.56
N ILE A 301 -0.11 -18.05 32.17
CA ILE A 301 -0.92 -17.38 31.15
C ILE A 301 -1.30 -15.95 31.57
N ASN A 302 -1.68 -15.76 32.84
CA ASN A 302 -2.01 -14.45 33.38
C ASN A 302 -0.78 -13.53 33.42
N ALA A 303 0.38 -14.05 33.84
CA ALA A 303 1.63 -13.31 33.82
C ALA A 303 2.02 -12.88 32.40
N ARG A 304 1.83 -13.76 31.41
CA ARG A 304 2.05 -13.43 29.99
C ARG A 304 1.06 -12.38 29.49
N SER A 305 -0.21 -12.48 29.85
CA SER A 305 -1.24 -11.50 29.49
C SER A 305 -0.91 -10.09 30.02
N SER A 306 -0.38 -9.99 31.24
CA SER A 306 0.14 -8.73 31.78
C SER A 306 1.35 -8.23 30.98
N PHE A 307 2.29 -9.11 30.63
CA PHE A 307 3.45 -8.75 29.82
C PHE A 307 3.06 -8.23 28.42
N VAL A 308 2.06 -8.84 27.78
CA VAL A 308 1.54 -8.40 26.47
C VAL A 308 1.11 -6.93 26.52
N THR A 309 0.46 -6.49 27.61
CA THR A 309 0.07 -5.08 27.77
C THR A 309 1.28 -4.15 27.80
N THR A 310 2.33 -4.52 28.56
CA THR A 310 3.59 -3.78 28.57
C THR A 310 4.24 -3.75 27.19
N ARG A 311 4.26 -4.88 26.48
CA ARG A 311 4.86 -5.00 25.15
C ARG A 311 4.12 -4.16 24.12
N THR A 312 2.79 -4.15 24.13
CA THR A 312 1.97 -3.26 23.29
C THR A 312 2.36 -1.79 23.51
N GLY A 313 2.55 -1.37 24.77
CA GLY A 313 3.02 -0.02 25.09
C GLY A 313 4.41 0.28 24.51
N GLN A 314 5.35 -0.66 24.61
CA GLN A 314 6.71 -0.52 24.07
C GLN A 314 6.71 -0.39 22.55
N VAL A 315 6.07 -1.32 21.83
CA VAL A 315 6.01 -1.32 20.36
C VAL A 315 5.30 -0.06 19.85
N SER A 316 4.23 0.37 20.54
CA SER A 316 3.51 1.60 20.22
C SER A 316 4.43 2.83 20.39
N GLY A 317 5.24 2.86 21.45
CA GLY A 317 6.25 3.88 21.67
C GLY A 317 7.34 3.90 20.59
N PHE A 318 7.80 2.74 20.11
CA PHE A 318 8.78 2.67 19.02
C PHE A 318 8.21 3.21 17.70
N LEU A 319 6.99 2.78 17.37
CA LEU A 319 6.26 3.21 16.19
C LEU A 319 5.98 4.73 16.25
N GLY A 320 5.60 5.24 17.41
CA GLY A 320 5.29 6.64 17.64
C GLY A 320 3.95 7.06 17.03
N THR A 321 3.84 8.34 16.67
CA THR A 321 2.60 8.94 16.21
C THR A 321 2.82 9.87 15.02
N ILE A 322 1.76 10.10 14.26
CA ILE A 322 1.62 11.20 13.32
C ILE A 322 0.29 11.88 13.67
N THR A 323 0.30 13.20 13.75
CA THR A 323 -0.91 14.01 13.78
C THR A 323 -0.81 15.00 12.63
N GLN A 324 -1.76 14.91 11.72
CA GLN A 324 -1.86 15.78 10.56
C GLN A 324 -3.24 16.41 10.57
N ASP A 325 -3.31 17.72 10.40
CA ASP A 325 -4.58 18.38 10.13
C ASP A 325 -5.03 18.00 8.72
N LEU A 326 -6.16 17.31 8.61
CA LEU A 326 -6.72 16.84 7.34
C LEU A 326 -7.24 17.99 6.47
N ASN A 327 -7.47 19.18 7.04
CA ASN A 327 -7.92 20.37 6.33
C ASN A 327 -6.76 21.20 5.78
N THR A 328 -5.55 21.11 6.34
CA THR A 328 -4.38 21.88 5.86
C THR A 328 -3.30 20.99 5.28
N GLY A 329 -3.28 19.70 5.63
CA GLY A 329 -2.17 18.78 5.40
C GLY A 329 -0.98 19.05 6.33
N GLU A 330 -1.07 20.03 7.23
CA GLU A 330 0.02 20.38 8.14
C GLU A 330 0.22 19.29 9.18
N LEU A 331 1.48 18.91 9.36
CA LEU A 331 1.88 18.02 10.43
C LEU A 331 1.97 18.83 11.72
N THR A 332 1.11 18.55 12.69
CA THR A 332 1.11 19.22 13.99
C THR A 332 2.00 18.51 15.00
N SER A 333 2.16 17.19 14.86
CA SER A 333 3.15 16.43 15.62
C SER A 333 3.55 15.16 14.89
N SER A 334 4.80 14.73 15.06
CA SER A 334 5.22 13.41 14.66
C SER A 334 6.33 12.90 15.56
N THR A 335 6.29 11.61 15.87
CA THR A 335 7.25 10.96 16.77
C THR A 335 7.59 9.56 16.26
N GLY A 336 8.66 8.98 16.79
CA GLY A 336 9.05 7.59 16.53
C GLY A 336 9.34 7.29 15.05
N LEU A 337 9.16 6.02 14.69
CA LEU A 337 9.40 5.55 13.34
C LEU A 337 8.38 6.09 12.32
N TYR A 338 7.11 6.27 12.72
CA TYR A 338 6.10 6.88 11.85
C TYR A 338 6.48 8.30 11.45
N GLY A 339 6.95 9.14 12.38
CA GLY A 339 7.45 10.48 12.04
C GLY A 339 8.62 10.46 11.04
N LYS A 340 9.57 9.53 11.21
CA LYS A 340 10.67 9.34 10.23
C LYS A 340 10.15 8.95 8.85
N ARG A 341 9.24 7.98 8.77
CA ARG A 341 8.58 7.55 7.53
C ARG A 341 7.90 8.72 6.83
N TYR A 342 7.17 9.56 7.58
CA TYR A 342 6.54 10.77 7.04
C TYR A 342 7.56 11.74 6.45
N GLY A 343 8.66 12.02 7.16
CA GLY A 343 9.72 12.89 6.66
C GLY A 343 10.28 12.41 5.31
N PHE A 344 10.49 11.10 5.14
CA PHE A 344 10.96 10.55 3.87
C PHE A 344 9.90 10.56 2.77
N LEU A 345 8.62 10.34 3.10
CA LEU A 345 7.52 10.53 2.16
C LEU A 345 7.45 11.97 1.67
N LEU A 346 7.65 12.96 2.55
CA LEU A 346 7.66 14.38 2.21
C LEU A 346 8.73 14.71 1.17
N LEU A 347 9.98 14.24 1.38
CA LEU A 347 11.11 14.47 0.44
C LEU A 347 10.86 13.92 -0.97
N ARG A 348 9.98 12.93 -1.12
CA ARG A 348 9.65 12.30 -2.40
C ARG A 348 8.38 12.89 -3.01
N LEU A 349 7.34 13.08 -2.19
CA LEU A 349 5.96 13.30 -2.65
C LEU A 349 5.45 14.72 -2.50
N HIS A 350 6.11 15.59 -1.74
CA HIS A 350 5.66 16.97 -1.60
C HIS A 350 5.43 17.62 -2.98
N THR A 351 4.26 18.22 -3.18
CA THR A 351 3.76 18.62 -4.50
C THR A 351 4.65 19.66 -5.17
N LEU A 352 5.28 20.54 -4.39
CA LEU A 352 6.11 21.63 -4.91
C LEU A 352 7.57 21.25 -5.09
N ASP A 353 8.13 20.45 -4.18
CA ASP A 353 9.58 20.22 -4.13
C ASP A 353 10.02 18.76 -3.99
N GLY A 354 9.08 17.83 -3.82
CA GLY A 354 9.34 16.41 -3.73
C GLY A 354 10.06 15.91 -4.98
N SER A 355 11.14 15.16 -4.76
CA SER A 355 12.00 14.66 -5.84
C SER A 355 11.24 13.84 -6.89
N LEU A 356 10.36 12.93 -6.46
CA LEU A 356 9.55 12.11 -7.36
C LEU A 356 8.42 12.91 -8.01
N SER A 357 7.75 13.78 -7.26
CA SER A 357 6.70 14.68 -7.80
C SER A 357 7.25 15.55 -8.93
N LYS A 358 8.42 16.17 -8.73
CA LYS A 358 9.12 16.94 -9.78
C LYS A 358 9.52 16.07 -10.97
N LEU A 359 10.04 14.87 -10.72
CA LEU A 359 10.43 13.94 -11.78
C LEU A 359 9.24 13.61 -12.69
N LYS A 360 8.09 13.22 -12.11
CA LYS A 360 6.87 12.92 -12.88
C LYS A 360 6.35 14.14 -13.64
N ALA A 361 6.39 15.33 -13.03
CA ALA A 361 5.99 16.56 -13.69
C ALA A 361 6.86 16.88 -14.92
N LEU A 362 8.18 16.75 -14.82
CA LEU A 362 9.08 16.96 -15.96
C LEU A 362 8.93 15.90 -17.05
N GLN A 363 8.69 14.64 -16.69
CA GLN A 363 8.41 13.56 -17.65
C GLN A 363 7.12 13.85 -18.43
N ASN A 364 6.06 14.26 -17.74
CA ASN A 364 4.80 14.64 -18.37
C ASN A 364 4.98 15.88 -19.26
N GLY A 365 5.70 16.90 -18.79
CA GLY A 365 6.03 18.10 -19.54
C GLY A 365 6.80 17.79 -20.84
N LYS A 366 7.77 16.87 -20.76
CA LYS A 366 8.48 16.39 -21.95
C LYS A 366 7.53 15.71 -22.94
N GLY A 367 6.66 14.83 -22.47
CA GLY A 367 5.65 14.17 -23.32
C GLY A 367 4.67 15.15 -23.99
N ALA A 368 4.29 16.22 -23.29
CA ALA A 368 3.48 17.30 -23.86
C ALA A 368 4.23 18.05 -24.97
N GLN A 369 5.52 18.36 -24.77
CA GLN A 369 6.36 18.96 -25.82
C GLN A 369 6.50 18.04 -27.04
N ASP A 370 6.63 16.72 -26.85
CA ASP A 370 6.66 15.74 -27.94
C ASP A 370 5.35 15.76 -28.76
N SER A 371 4.19 15.83 -28.09
CA SER A 371 2.89 15.98 -28.75
C SER A 371 2.76 17.31 -29.51
N ILE A 372 3.25 18.42 -28.95
CA ILE A 372 3.22 19.74 -29.63
C ILE A 372 4.09 19.70 -30.90
N LYS A 373 5.29 19.12 -30.83
CA LYS A 373 6.16 18.95 -32.01
C LYS A 373 5.47 18.15 -33.10
N ALA A 374 4.84 17.03 -32.74
CA ALA A 374 4.08 16.21 -33.68
C ALA A 374 2.92 17.00 -34.32
N ASN A 375 2.20 17.80 -33.54
CA ASN A 375 1.14 18.68 -34.05
C ASN A 375 1.67 19.74 -35.01
N ILE A 376 2.80 20.40 -34.70
CA ILE A 376 3.45 21.38 -35.59
C ILE A 376 3.83 20.73 -36.93
N ALA A 377 4.42 19.52 -36.89
CA ALA A 377 4.80 18.79 -38.10
C ALA A 377 3.58 18.39 -38.94
N ASN A 378 2.52 17.89 -38.30
CA ASN A 378 1.27 17.53 -38.98
C ASN A 378 0.60 18.77 -39.60
N THR A 379 0.50 19.87 -38.85
CA THR A 379 -0.07 21.14 -39.32
C THR A 379 0.71 21.68 -40.52
N LYS A 380 2.06 21.64 -40.48
CA LYS A 380 2.91 21.99 -41.61
C LYS A 380 2.57 21.14 -42.84
N ASN A 381 2.45 19.83 -42.69
CA ASN A 381 2.17 18.91 -43.79
C ASN A 381 0.78 19.14 -44.40
N THR A 382 -0.23 19.38 -43.57
CA THR A 382 -1.59 19.74 -44.01
C THR A 382 -1.59 21.06 -44.79
N TYR A 383 -0.87 22.08 -44.32
CA TYR A 383 -0.77 23.33 -45.07
C TYR A 383 0.05 23.18 -46.36
N LEU A 384 1.11 22.39 -46.36
CA LEU A 384 1.89 22.10 -47.57
C LEU A 384 1.07 21.37 -48.65
N SER A 385 0.08 20.57 -48.28
CA SER A 385 -0.77 19.87 -49.26
C SER A 385 -1.78 20.78 -49.97
N ILE A 386 -1.95 22.02 -49.52
CA ILE A 386 -2.86 23.03 -50.12
C ILE A 386 -2.12 24.29 -50.58
N LEU A 387 -0.97 24.57 -49.98
CA LEU A 387 -0.15 25.74 -50.25
C LEU A 387 1.34 25.36 -50.21
N PRO A 388 1.84 24.59 -51.20
CA PRO A 388 3.27 24.30 -51.32
C PRO A 388 4.10 25.59 -51.19
N THR A 389 4.97 25.63 -50.19
CA THR A 389 5.69 26.84 -49.77
C THR A 389 7.16 26.54 -49.53
N SER A 390 8.02 27.47 -49.93
CA SER A 390 9.46 27.42 -49.75
C SER A 390 10.02 28.74 -49.21
N LEU A 391 10.97 28.66 -48.29
CA LEU A 391 11.71 29.84 -47.82
C LEU A 391 12.76 30.23 -48.86
N LEU A 392 13.04 31.53 -49.00
CA LEU A 392 14.18 32.00 -49.77
C LEU A 392 15.50 31.62 -49.06
N LYS A 393 16.50 31.13 -49.80
CA LYS A 393 17.86 30.86 -49.29
C LYS A 393 18.71 32.13 -49.18
N ALA A 394 18.42 33.14 -49.99
CA ALA A 394 19.15 34.40 -50.04
C ALA A 394 18.17 35.58 -50.24
N PRO A 395 18.56 36.82 -49.89
CA PRO A 395 17.77 37.99 -50.21
C PRO A 395 17.46 38.09 -51.70
N GLY A 396 16.31 38.68 -52.04
CA GLY A 396 16.10 39.21 -53.38
C GLY A 396 17.25 40.16 -53.75
N ASN A 397 17.60 40.22 -55.02
CA ASN A 397 18.72 41.03 -55.52
C ASN A 397 18.29 42.05 -56.58
N GLY A 398 16.97 42.28 -56.73
CA GLY A 398 16.43 43.14 -57.78
C GLY A 398 16.46 42.51 -59.17
N THR A 399 16.84 41.24 -59.29
CA THR A 399 16.73 40.46 -60.54
C THR A 399 15.49 39.58 -60.54
N ASN A 400 15.20 38.95 -61.67
CA ASN A 400 14.11 38.00 -61.81
C ASN A 400 14.47 36.58 -61.34
N SER A 401 15.60 36.39 -60.64
CA SER A 401 16.07 35.10 -60.17
C SER A 401 16.11 35.08 -58.65
N ILE A 402 15.53 34.05 -58.04
CA ILE A 402 15.59 33.80 -56.60
C ILE A 402 16.04 32.36 -56.33
N THR A 403 16.61 32.13 -55.15
CA THR A 403 17.02 30.79 -54.70
C THR A 403 16.15 30.38 -53.51
N LEU A 404 15.58 29.18 -53.57
CA LEU A 404 14.64 28.64 -52.59
C LEU A 404 15.21 27.42 -51.87
N VAL A 405 14.67 27.11 -50.69
CA VAL A 405 15.05 25.91 -49.90
C VAL A 405 14.66 24.61 -50.61
N ASP A 406 13.49 24.62 -51.23
CA ASP A 406 12.89 23.53 -51.99
C ASP A 406 12.14 24.11 -53.20
N THR A 407 12.36 23.52 -54.38
CA THR A 407 11.73 23.90 -55.66
C THR A 407 10.90 22.77 -56.28
N SER A 408 10.81 21.63 -55.60
CA SER A 408 10.23 20.38 -56.15
C SER A 408 8.75 20.49 -56.57
N PHE A 409 8.02 21.45 -56.03
CA PHE A 409 6.61 21.69 -56.32
C PHE A 409 6.35 22.71 -57.43
N LEU A 410 7.40 23.26 -58.04
CA LEU A 410 7.33 24.32 -59.05
C LEU A 410 7.59 23.79 -60.45
N SER A 411 6.82 24.29 -61.41
CA SER A 411 6.98 24.02 -62.84
C SER A 411 6.93 25.34 -63.64
N PRO A 412 7.61 25.42 -64.80
CA PRO A 412 7.46 26.55 -65.71
C PRO A 412 5.98 26.78 -66.08
N GLY A 413 5.55 28.03 -66.03
CA GLY A 413 4.15 28.44 -66.24
C GLY A 413 3.32 28.57 -64.96
N ASP A 414 3.80 28.07 -63.82
CA ASP A 414 3.07 28.17 -62.56
C ASP A 414 2.90 29.63 -62.11
N THR A 415 1.70 29.97 -61.64
CA THR A 415 1.48 31.21 -60.89
C THR A 415 1.91 31.00 -59.44
N VAL A 416 2.77 31.89 -58.95
CA VAL A 416 3.35 31.83 -57.61
C VAL A 416 3.27 33.19 -56.93
N PHE A 417 3.35 33.17 -55.61
CA PHE A 417 3.29 34.37 -54.78
C PHE A 417 4.58 34.45 -53.95
N VAL A 418 5.17 35.65 -53.89
CA VAL A 418 6.34 35.95 -53.08
C VAL A 418 5.94 36.94 -51.99
N THR A 419 6.26 36.65 -50.75
CA THR A 419 5.97 37.54 -49.61
C THR A 419 7.09 37.52 -48.59
N ALA A 420 7.09 38.48 -47.68
CA ALA A 420 7.91 38.52 -46.47
C ALA A 420 7.11 39.22 -45.36
N ASP A 421 7.51 39.08 -44.10
CA ASP A 421 6.79 39.71 -42.99
C ASP A 421 6.84 41.24 -43.10
N GLY A 422 5.67 41.87 -43.03
CA GLY A 422 5.51 43.32 -43.21
C GLY A 422 5.73 43.82 -44.65
N GLN A 423 5.80 42.92 -45.64
CA GLN A 423 5.90 43.27 -47.06
C GLN A 423 4.62 42.88 -47.81
N GLU A 424 4.43 43.50 -48.98
CA GLU A 424 3.32 43.16 -49.89
C GLU A 424 3.52 41.77 -50.53
N GLU A 425 2.42 41.07 -50.81
CA GLU A 425 2.41 39.83 -51.59
C GLU A 425 2.57 40.17 -53.08
N LEU A 426 3.58 39.59 -53.73
CA LEU A 426 3.85 39.75 -55.16
C LEU A 426 3.41 38.50 -55.93
N GLN A 427 2.46 38.64 -56.84
CA GLN A 427 2.08 37.58 -57.77
C GLN A 427 3.03 37.55 -58.98
N ARG A 428 3.58 36.39 -59.33
CA ARG A 428 4.54 36.18 -60.41
C ARG A 428 4.27 34.87 -61.16
N ALA A 429 4.88 34.71 -62.33
CA ALA A 429 4.86 33.46 -63.09
C ALA A 429 6.26 32.86 -63.17
N VAL A 430 6.36 31.53 -63.02
CA VAL A 430 7.63 30.79 -63.13
C VAL A 430 8.02 30.67 -64.60
N LYS A 431 9.21 31.14 -64.97
CA LYS A 431 9.77 31.03 -66.31
C LYS A 431 10.61 29.75 -66.47
N SER A 432 11.44 29.45 -65.48
CA SER A 432 12.24 28.22 -65.44
C SER A 432 12.65 27.88 -64.01
N VAL A 433 12.78 26.59 -63.72
CA VAL A 433 13.33 26.08 -62.46
C VAL A 433 14.59 25.30 -62.78
N SER A 434 15.70 25.60 -62.08
CA SER A 434 16.98 24.91 -62.23
C SER A 434 17.59 24.70 -60.86
N ASN A 435 17.57 23.45 -60.38
CA ASN A 435 17.93 23.10 -59.00
C ASN A 435 17.14 23.98 -58.01
N ASP A 436 17.84 24.66 -57.11
CA ASP A 436 17.24 25.55 -56.11
C ASP A 436 16.88 26.95 -56.65
N THR A 437 17.20 27.25 -57.90
CA THR A 437 17.01 28.58 -58.50
C THR A 437 15.75 28.61 -59.35
N VAL A 438 14.91 29.62 -59.10
CA VAL A 438 13.67 29.88 -59.84
C VAL A 438 13.80 31.22 -60.55
N VAL A 439 13.61 31.22 -61.86
CA VAL A 439 13.53 32.44 -62.68
C VAL A 439 12.05 32.78 -62.86
N LEU A 440 11.68 33.99 -62.48
CA LEU A 440 10.34 34.54 -62.58
C LEU A 440 10.22 35.48 -63.79
N ASN A 441 8.98 35.86 -64.12
CA ASN A 441 8.68 36.79 -65.21
C ASN A 441 9.03 38.25 -64.90
N ASP A 442 9.29 38.61 -63.64
CA ASP A 442 9.63 39.96 -63.20
C ASP A 442 10.56 39.92 -61.98
N SER A 443 11.19 41.06 -61.67
CA SER A 443 12.18 41.22 -60.61
C SER A 443 11.60 41.06 -59.20
N ILE A 444 12.42 40.53 -58.28
CA ILE A 444 12.13 40.46 -56.84
C ILE A 444 13.03 41.45 -56.09
N PRO A 445 12.46 42.48 -55.45
CA PRO A 445 13.24 43.50 -54.74
C PRO A 445 14.06 42.96 -53.57
N ALA A 446 15.14 43.65 -53.21
CA ALA A 446 16.04 43.26 -52.12
C ALA A 446 15.48 43.40 -50.69
N LYS A 447 14.24 43.90 -50.57
CA LYS A 447 13.50 43.98 -49.30
C LYS A 447 12.94 42.62 -48.85
N PHE A 448 12.83 41.64 -49.76
CA PHE A 448 12.43 40.27 -49.42
C PHE A 448 13.67 39.48 -48.99
N ARG A 449 13.89 39.31 -47.68
CA ARG A 449 15.05 38.57 -47.18
C ARG A 449 14.65 37.42 -46.26
N PRO A 450 15.51 36.38 -46.16
CA PRO A 450 15.23 35.22 -45.30
C PRO A 450 15.04 35.60 -43.83
N ALA A 451 15.71 36.68 -43.37
CA ALA A 451 15.60 37.19 -42.01
C ALA A 451 14.16 37.66 -41.67
N GLU A 452 13.47 38.28 -42.63
CA GLU A 452 12.06 38.68 -42.54
C GLU A 452 11.11 37.56 -43.03
N LYS A 453 11.53 36.30 -42.95
CA LYS A 453 10.74 35.12 -43.36
C LYS A 453 10.22 35.21 -44.81
N ALA A 454 11.05 35.74 -45.71
CA ALA A 454 10.72 35.78 -47.14
C ALA A 454 10.52 34.38 -47.70
N ARG A 455 9.40 34.19 -48.40
CA ARG A 455 8.89 32.90 -48.84
C ARG A 455 8.16 33.00 -50.17
N LEU A 456 8.23 31.92 -50.94
CA LEU A 456 7.47 31.72 -52.17
C LEU A 456 6.49 30.57 -51.97
N TYR A 457 5.26 30.72 -52.44
CA TYR A 457 4.27 29.65 -52.43
C TYR A 457 3.41 29.60 -53.69
N LYS A 458 2.81 28.42 -53.90
CA LYS A 458 1.85 28.13 -54.96
C LYS A 458 0.51 27.77 -54.32
N ASP A 459 -0.57 28.41 -54.74
CA ASP A 459 -1.93 28.03 -54.33
C ASP A 459 -2.46 26.96 -55.29
N ILE A 460 -2.96 25.85 -54.74
CA ILE A 460 -3.47 24.71 -55.52
C ILE A 460 -4.98 24.47 -55.32
N THR A 461 -5.70 25.44 -54.72
CA THR A 461 -7.13 25.33 -54.33
C THR A 461 -8.16 25.88 -55.34
#